data_AF-A0AAW2GDE5-F1
#
_entry.id   AF-A0AAW2GDE5-F1
#
_cell.length_a   1.000
_cell.length_b   1.000
_cell.length_c   1.000
_cell.angle_alpha   90.00
_cell.angle_beta   90.00
_cell.angle_gamma   90.00
#
_symmetry.space_group_name_H-M   'P 1'
#
loop_
_entity.id
_entity.type
_entity.pdbx_description
1 polymer ?
#
loop_
_entity_poly.entity_id
_entity_poly.type
_entity_poly.pdbx_seq_one_letter_code
_entity_poly.pdbx_strand_id
1 'polypeptide(L)' 'MFSNKVAKKSSWKGLRNYFKISNLNFTLKGIQETVSGQYQLTNKEFEDVTKEWFRQGGQRLNRQQE' A
#
# COMPACT_ATOMS: atom_id res chain seq x y z
N MET A 1 -1.79 -0.13 -10.28
CA MET A 1 -0.93 0.54 -9.27
C MET A 1 -1.71 1.68 -8.60
N PHE A 2 -1.42 2.00 -7.33
CA PHE A 2 -2.05 3.11 -6.60
C PHE A 2 -1.33 4.44 -6.84
N SER A 3 -2.05 5.56 -6.87
CA SER A 3 -1.42 6.89 -6.98
C SER A 3 -0.97 7.41 -5.62
N ASN A 4 0.00 8.35 -5.60
CA ASN A 4 0.44 8.99 -4.35
C ASN A 4 -0.69 9.78 -3.66
N LYS A 5 -1.63 10.34 -4.44
CA LYS A 5 -2.84 11.00 -3.91
C LYS A 5 -3.74 10.01 -3.14
N VAL A 6 -3.95 8.81 -3.71
CA VAL A 6 -4.71 7.74 -3.04
C VAL A 6 -3.94 7.23 -1.82
N ALA A 7 -2.64 6.99 -1.95
CA ALA A 7 -1.81 6.50 -0.86
C ALA A 7 -1.81 7.43 0.36
N LYS A 8 -1.68 8.75 0.13
CA LYS A 8 -1.75 9.79 1.19
C LYS A 8 -3.07 9.80 1.95
N LYS A 9 -4.18 9.41 1.31
CA LYS A 9 -5.53 9.35 1.90
C LYS A 9 -5.93 7.95 2.36
N SER A 10 -4.97 7.04 2.46
CA SER A 10 -5.20 5.64 2.82
C SER A 10 -4.43 5.28 4.09
N SER A 11 -4.97 4.34 4.87
CA SER A 11 -4.24 3.75 5.99
C SER A 11 -4.64 2.30 6.18
N TRP A 12 -3.78 1.49 6.82
CA TRP A 12 -4.04 0.06 6.96
C TRP A 12 -5.34 -0.23 7.70
N LYS A 13 -5.56 0.46 8.82
CA LYS A 13 -6.73 0.29 9.70
C LYS A 13 -7.86 1.30 9.46
N GLY A 14 -7.69 2.28 8.58
CA GLY A 14 -8.68 3.35 8.38
C GLY A 14 -8.61 4.47 9.42
N LEU A 15 -7.43 4.71 10.01
CA LEU A 15 -7.22 5.78 10.99
C LEU A 15 -7.49 7.16 10.36
N ARG A 16 -8.00 8.10 11.17
CA ARG A 16 -8.28 9.50 10.76
C ARG A 16 -9.25 9.62 9.57
N ASN A 17 -10.23 8.71 9.47
CA ASN A 17 -11.17 8.62 8.35
C ASN A 17 -10.49 8.41 6.98
N TYR A 18 -9.27 7.85 6.97
CA TYR A 18 -8.61 7.47 5.73
C TYR A 18 -9.21 6.19 5.18
N PHE A 19 -9.12 6.02 3.86
CA PHE A 19 -9.56 4.81 3.21
C PHE A 19 -8.80 3.60 3.78
N LYS A 20 -9.53 2.57 4.21
CA LYS A 20 -8.97 1.38 4.86
C LYS A 20 -8.41 0.43 3.81
N ILE A 21 -7.08 0.33 3.75
CA ILE A 21 -6.37 -0.49 2.75
C ILE A 21 -6.73 -1.96 2.88
N SER A 22 -6.97 -2.47 4.09
CA SER A 22 -7.38 -3.86 4.31
C SER A 22 -8.75 -4.19 3.70
N ASN A 23 -9.50 -3.22 3.17
CA ASN A 23 -10.73 -3.51 2.42
C ASN A 23 -10.44 -3.85 0.95
N LEU A 24 -9.21 -3.61 0.46
CA LEU A 24 -8.77 -3.94 -0.91
C LEU A 24 -8.21 -5.35 -1.02
N ASN A 25 -8.66 -6.28 -0.18
CA ASN A 25 -8.08 -7.62 -0.06
C ASN A 25 -7.93 -8.33 -1.41
N PHE A 26 -8.90 -8.23 -2.32
CA PHE A 26 -8.82 -8.85 -3.63
C PHE A 26 -7.66 -8.28 -4.48
N THR A 27 -7.55 -6.96 -4.55
CA THR A 27 -6.47 -6.29 -5.28
C THR A 27 -5.10 -6.55 -4.65
N LEU A 28 -5.01 -6.50 -3.32
CA LEU A 28 -3.77 -6.77 -2.59
C LEU A 28 -3.33 -8.22 -2.77
N LYS A 29 -4.26 -9.17 -2.78
CA LYS A 29 -3.97 -10.59 -3.03
C LYS A 29 -3.40 -10.81 -4.43
N GLY A 30 -3.96 -10.18 -5.45
CA GLY A 30 -3.42 -10.29 -6.82
C GLY A 30 -2.00 -9.71 -6.95
N ILE A 31 -1.72 -8.59 -6.27
CA ILE A 31 -0.36 -8.03 -6.21
C ILE A 31 0.56 -9.00 -5.47
N GLN A 32 0.11 -9.55 -4.34
CA GLN A 32 0.88 -10.50 -3.56
C GLN A 32 1.23 -11.75 -4.36
N GLU A 33 0.26 -12.38 -5.03
CA GLU A 33 0.49 -13.56 -5.87
C GLU A 33 1.50 -13.27 -6.98
N THR A 34 1.42 -12.10 -7.60
CA THR A 34 2.39 -11.65 -8.63
C THR A 34 3.80 -11.51 -8.05
N VAL A 35 3.93 -10.88 -6.88
CA VAL A 35 5.23 -10.66 -6.23
C VAL A 35 5.80 -11.98 -5.70
N SER A 36 4.98 -12.82 -5.07
CA SER A 36 5.38 -14.13 -4.54
C SER A 36 5.82 -15.11 -5.64
N GLY A 37 5.33 -14.94 -6.88
CA GLY A 37 5.80 -15.72 -8.03
C GLY A 37 7.21 -15.35 -8.49
N GLN A 38 7.72 -14.17 -8.12
CA GLN A 38 9.05 -13.67 -8.51
C GLN A 38 10.03 -13.62 -7.33
N TYR A 39 9.52 -13.47 -6.11
CA TYR A 39 10.29 -13.30 -4.89
C TYR A 39 9.69 -14.19 -3.80
N GLN A 40 10.51 -14.91 -3.04
CA GLN A 40 10.03 -15.66 -1.88
C GLN A 40 9.69 -14.72 -0.73
N LEU A 41 8.53 -14.08 -0.82
CA LEU A 41 8.03 -13.12 0.15
C LEU A 41 6.94 -13.78 1.02
N THR A 42 7.10 -13.72 2.33
CA THR A 42 6.07 -14.17 3.28
C THR A 42 4.89 -13.20 3.29
N ASN A 43 3.72 -13.68 3.73
CA ASN A 43 2.53 -12.84 3.91
C ASN A 43 2.82 -11.61 4.80
N LYS A 44 3.63 -11.81 5.85
CA LYS A 44 4.00 -10.75 6.79
C LYS A 44 4.88 -9.69 6.14
N GLU A 45 5.89 -10.10 5.38
CA GLU A 45 6.77 -9.17 4.67
C GLU A 45 6.00 -8.37 3.61
N PHE A 46 5.09 -9.03 2.88
CA PHE A 46 4.20 -8.35 1.94
C PHE A 46 3.34 -7.27 2.63
N GLU A 47 2.72 -7.63 3.74
CA GLU A 47 1.91 -6.70 4.52
C GLU A 47 2.74 -5.53 5.05
N ASP A 48 3.93 -5.80 5.60
CA ASP A 48 4.80 -4.79 6.18
C ASP A 48 5.34 -3.82 5.09
N VAL A 49 5.76 -4.33 3.93
CA VAL A 49 6.15 -3.51 2.76
C VAL A 49 4.98 -2.68 2.24
N THR A 50 3.79 -3.28 2.15
CA THR A 50 2.59 -2.57 1.66
C THR A 50 2.22 -1.42 2.60
N LYS A 51 2.17 -1.67 3.91
CA LYS A 51 1.92 -0.63 4.93
C LYS A 51 2.90 0.53 4.79
N GLU A 52 4.18 0.21 4.67
CA GLU A 52 5.24 1.19 4.55
C GLU A 52 5.12 2.01 3.26
N TRP A 53 4.86 1.34 2.14
CA TRP A 53 4.63 2.02 0.87
C TRP A 53 3.47 3.01 0.96
N PHE A 54 2.34 2.65 1.55
CA PHE A 54 1.21 3.56 1.73
C PHE A 54 1.52 4.72 2.69
N ARG A 55 2.23 4.45 3.79
CA ARG A 55 2.66 5.48 4.77
C ARG A 55 3.51 6.57 4.12
N GLN A 56 4.42 6.18 3.23
CA GLN A 56 5.28 7.11 2.49
C GLN A 56 4.56 7.87 1.37
N GLY A 57 3.28 7.60 1.09
CA GLY A 57 2.52 8.22 0.01
C GLY A 57 2.49 9.75 0.06
N GLY A 58 2.44 10.33 1.27
CA GLY A 58 2.53 11.79 1.46
C GLY A 58 3.88 12.37 1.05
N GLN A 59 4.99 11.72 1.44
CA GLN A 59 6.34 12.15 1.09
C GLN A 59 6.59 12.05 -0.42
N ARG A 60 6.11 10.96 -1.05
CA ARG A 60 6.19 10.81 -2.51
C ARG A 60 5.35 11.83 -3.25
N LEU A 61 4.16 12.18 -2.74
CA LEU A 61 3.32 13.21 -3.35
C LEU A 61 3.99 14.58 -3.30
N ASN A 62 4.58 14.96 -2.15
CA ASN A 62 5.26 16.24 -2.01
C ASN A 62 6.42 16.37 -3.02
N ARG A 63 7.27 15.33 -3.15
CA ARG A 63 8.35 15.30 -4.15
C ARG A 63 7.90 15.36 -5.62
N GLN A 64 6.64 15.03 -5.91
CA GLN A 64 6.08 15.16 -7.26
C GLN A 64 5.57 16.56 -7.57
N GLN A 65 5.40 17.40 -6.55
CA GLN A 65 4.86 18.75 -6.65
C GLN A 65 5.97 19.82 -6.54
N GLU A 66 7.21 19.39 -6.33
CA GLU A 66 8.46 20.15 -6.48
C GLU A 66 8.91 20.09 -7.94
#